data_AF-A0A7L4IC70-F1
#
_entry.id   AF-A0A7L4IC70-F1
#
_cell.length_a   1.000
_cell.length_b   1.000
_cell.length_c   1.000
_cell.angle_alpha   90.00
_cell.angle_beta   90.00
_cell.angle_gamma   90.00
#
_symmetry.space_group_name_H-M   'P 1'
#
loop_
_entity.id
_entity.type
_entity.pdbx_description
1 polymer ?
#
loop_
_entity_poly.entity_id
_entity_poly.type
_entity_poly.pdbx_seq_one_letter_code
_entity_poly.pdbx_strand_id
1 'polypeptide(L)'
;EGRFEETFGLGRKGFPPPQRRFAQAALSDLLGGVGYFHGRSLVQSPLQERPVPAPDAALFTAGFHQLLLARWDPALSREVIAHWLDLMNAEGWIPREQILGEEARAK
;
A
#
# COMPACT_ATOMS: atom_id res chain seq x y z
N GLU A 1 -23.14 -1.92 0.15
CA GLU A 1 -23.41 -2.55 1.47
C GLU A 1 -23.34 -4.08 1.45
N GLY A 2 -23.95 -4.76 0.47
CA GLY A 2 -23.92 -6.23 0.35
C GLY A 2 -22.52 -6.86 0.42
N ARG A 3 -21.60 -6.44 -0.48
CA ARG A 3 -20.19 -6.91 -0.49
C ARG A 3 -19.49 -6.76 0.87
N PHE A 4 -19.76 -5.67 1.60
CA PHE A 4 -19.13 -5.43 2.92
C PHE A 4 -19.60 -6.44 3.96
N GLU A 5 -20.91 -6.71 4.02
CA GLU A 5 -21.46 -7.71 4.94
C GLU A 5 -21.07 -9.14 4.55
N GLU A 6 -20.98 -9.44 3.26
CA GLU A 6 -20.48 -10.72 2.75
C GLU A 6 -19.04 -10.99 3.20
N THR A 7 -18.16 -10.00 3.04
CA THR A 7 -16.74 -10.10 3.38
C THR A 7 -16.47 -10.13 4.88
N PHE A 8 -17.06 -9.21 5.66
CA PHE A 8 -16.69 -9.02 7.07
C PHE A 8 -17.71 -9.59 8.06
N GLY A 9 -18.97 -9.80 7.63
CA GLY A 9 -20.02 -10.45 8.42
C GLY A 9 -20.33 -9.75 9.74
N LEU A 10 -20.19 -8.42 9.82
CA LEU A 10 -20.31 -7.71 11.10
C LEU A 10 -21.75 -7.74 11.64
N GLY A 11 -22.76 -7.70 10.77
CA GLY A 11 -24.15 -7.92 11.18
C GLY A 11 -24.37 -9.31 11.76
N ARG A 12 -23.84 -10.35 11.08
CA ARG A 12 -23.90 -11.75 11.57
C ARG A 12 -23.19 -11.96 12.91
N LYS A 13 -22.15 -11.16 13.20
CA LYS A 13 -21.41 -11.16 14.47
C LYS A 13 -22.09 -10.37 15.59
N GLY A 14 -23.26 -9.77 15.33
CA GLY A 14 -24.03 -9.02 16.33
C GLY A 14 -23.58 -7.59 16.55
N PHE A 15 -22.73 -7.02 15.68
CA PHE A 15 -22.32 -5.63 15.80
C PHE A 15 -23.47 -4.66 15.46
N PRO A 16 -23.71 -3.61 16.26
CA PRO A 16 -24.82 -2.70 16.07
C PRO A 16 -24.62 -1.80 14.83
N PRO A 17 -25.70 -1.26 14.23
CA PRO A 17 -25.63 -0.47 12.99
C PRO A 17 -24.61 0.69 13.00
N PRO A 18 -24.42 1.45 14.09
CA PRO A 18 -23.40 2.51 14.13
C PRO A 18 -21.97 1.99 13.94
N GLN A 19 -21.62 0.85 14.54
CA GLN A 19 -20.28 0.26 14.42
C GLN A 19 -20.04 -0.31 13.03
N ARG A 20 -21.07 -0.89 12.40
CA ARG A 20 -21.01 -1.36 11.01
C ARG A 20 -20.75 -0.22 10.03
N ARG A 21 -21.46 0.91 10.21
CA ARG A 21 -21.24 2.12 9.40
C ARG A 21 -19.84 2.69 9.60
N PHE A 22 -19.37 2.74 10.85
CA PHE A 22 -18.00 3.15 11.15
C PHE A 22 -16.96 2.27 10.45
N ALA A 23 -17.10 0.95 10.55
CA ALA A 23 -16.18 0.01 9.90
C ALA A 23 -16.19 0.13 8.36
N GLN A 24 -17.36 0.40 7.78
CA GLN A 24 -17.48 0.66 6.34
C GLN A 24 -16.78 1.97 5.95
N ALA A 25 -16.96 3.05 6.73
CA ALA A 25 -16.26 4.31 6.50
C ALA A 25 -14.73 4.13 6.63
N ALA A 26 -14.26 3.45 7.66
CA ALA A 26 -12.83 3.19 7.87
C ALA A 26 -12.20 2.39 6.71
N LEU A 27 -12.91 1.40 6.16
CA LEU A 27 -12.46 0.68 4.97
C LEU A 27 -12.45 1.59 3.74
N SER A 28 -13.49 2.41 3.54
CA SER A 28 -13.56 3.37 2.43
C SER A 28 -12.42 4.37 2.47
N ASP A 29 -12.11 4.93 3.65
CA ASP A 29 -11.00 5.87 3.84
C ASP A 29 -9.65 5.19 3.56
N LEU A 30 -9.48 3.95 4.00
CA LEU A 30 -8.28 3.15 3.70
C LEU A 30 -8.10 2.95 2.19
N LEU A 31 -9.17 2.57 1.48
CA LEU A 31 -9.13 2.37 0.03
C LEU A 31 -8.90 3.68 -0.72
N GLY A 32 -9.52 4.78 -0.27
CA GLY A 32 -9.31 6.12 -0.82
C GLY A 32 -7.90 6.66 -0.59
N GLY A 33 -7.20 6.17 0.43
CA GLY A 33 -5.79 6.49 0.71
C GLY A 33 -4.78 5.67 -0.09
N VAL A 34 -5.20 4.67 -0.87
CA VAL A 34 -4.30 3.92 -1.76
C VAL A 34 -3.94 4.81 -2.95
N GLY A 35 -2.69 5.24 -3.01
CA GLY A 35 -2.12 6.03 -4.09
C GLY A 35 -1.21 5.19 -4.99
N TYR A 36 -1.03 5.66 -6.21
CA TYR A 36 -0.06 5.14 -7.18
C TYR A 36 1.03 6.17 -7.40
N PHE A 37 2.29 5.77 -7.23
CA PHE A 37 3.45 6.62 -7.41
C PHE A 37 4.37 6.04 -8.47
N HIS A 38 5.01 6.91 -9.24
CA HIS A 38 5.95 6.51 -10.28
C HIS A 38 7.14 7.46 -10.34
N GLY A 39 8.34 6.90 -10.46
CA GLY A 39 9.58 7.64 -10.67
C GLY A 39 10.78 6.97 -10.03
N ARG A 40 11.86 7.74 -9.87
CA ARG A 40 13.11 7.26 -9.27
C ARG A 40 13.18 7.61 -7.79
N SER A 41 13.54 6.61 -6.99
CA SER A 41 14.04 6.79 -5.63
C SER A 41 15.52 7.22 -5.66
N LEU A 42 15.99 7.81 -4.57
CA LEU A 42 17.41 8.03 -4.32
C LEU A 42 17.90 6.99 -3.32
N VAL A 43 18.95 6.24 -3.68
CA VAL A 43 19.53 5.18 -2.86
C VAL A 43 20.96 5.54 -2.51
N GLN A 44 21.34 5.36 -1.25
CA GLN A 44 22.70 5.55 -0.77
C GLN A 44 23.27 4.22 -0.31
N SER A 45 24.41 3.84 -0.90
CA SER A 45 25.18 2.65 -0.53
C SER A 45 26.49 3.05 0.15
N PRO A 46 27.11 2.18 0.98
CA PRO A 46 28.42 2.45 1.58
C PRO A 46 29.55 2.70 0.56
N LEU A 47 29.35 2.29 -0.70
CA LEU A 47 30.30 2.44 -1.79
C LEU A 47 30.25 3.82 -2.46
N GLN A 48 29.29 4.67 -2.11
CA GLN A 48 29.04 5.95 -2.78
C GLN A 48 28.95 7.08 -1.77
N GLU A 49 29.61 8.20 -2.06
CA GLU A 49 29.62 9.38 -1.18
C GLU A 49 28.27 10.11 -1.13
N ARG A 50 27.46 9.99 -2.18
CA ARG A 50 26.18 10.69 -2.32
C ARG A 50 25.07 9.72 -2.76
N PRO A 51 23.80 10.00 -2.42
CA PRO A 51 22.68 9.24 -2.95
C PRO A 51 22.63 9.32 -4.48
N VAL A 52 22.31 8.21 -5.13
CA VAL A 52 22.16 8.13 -6.58
C VAL A 52 20.75 7.67 -6.97
N PRO A 53 20.25 8.06 -8.14
CA PRO A 53 18.97 7.58 -8.63
C PRO A 53 18.99 6.05 -8.83
N ALA A 54 17.99 5.39 -8.27
CA ALA A 54 17.64 4.01 -8.60
C ALA A 54 16.92 3.95 -9.97
N PRO A 55 16.74 2.74 -10.55
CA PRO A 55 15.86 2.55 -11.70
C PRO A 55 14.46 3.11 -11.45
N ASP A 56 13.77 3.49 -12.53
CA ASP A 56 12.37 3.90 -12.46
C ASP A 56 11.50 2.76 -11.92
N ALA A 57 10.60 3.08 -11.00
CA ALA A 57 9.70 2.12 -10.39
C ALA A 57 8.30 2.70 -10.21
N ALA A 58 7.34 1.80 -10.03
CA ALA A 58 5.96 2.10 -9.72
C ALA A 58 5.58 1.46 -8.38
N LEU A 59 4.73 2.13 -7.59
CA LEU A 59 4.31 1.62 -6.29
C LEU A 59 2.88 1.98 -5.95
N PHE A 60 2.13 0.99 -5.44
CA PHE A 60 0.89 1.23 -4.71
C PHE A 60 1.15 1.36 -3.20
N THR A 61 0.58 2.39 -2.57
CA THR A 61 0.70 2.60 -1.12
C THR A 61 -0.34 1.78 -0.35
N ALA A 62 0.04 0.61 0.15
CA ALA A 62 -0.81 -0.13 1.10
C ALA A 62 -0.06 -1.18 1.96
N GLY A 63 1.22 -0.98 2.29
CA GLY A 63 2.06 -1.98 2.97
C GLY A 63 1.44 -2.58 4.26
N PHE A 64 1.11 -1.75 5.25
CA PHE A 64 0.51 -2.23 6.51
C PHE A 64 -0.98 -2.60 6.41
N HIS A 65 -1.64 -2.21 5.32
CA HIS A 65 -3.09 -2.36 5.13
C HIS A 65 -3.49 -3.68 4.45
N GLN A 66 -2.51 -4.51 4.08
CA GLN A 66 -2.74 -5.72 3.29
C GLN A 66 -3.67 -6.74 3.95
N LEU A 67 -3.73 -6.82 5.28
CA LEU A 67 -4.63 -7.78 5.94
C LEU A 67 -6.11 -7.47 5.67
N LEU A 68 -6.49 -6.18 5.65
CA LEU A 68 -7.84 -5.76 5.30
C LEU A 68 -8.04 -5.81 3.79
N LEU A 69 -7.07 -5.33 3.03
CA LEU A 69 -7.14 -5.30 1.57
C LEU A 69 -7.26 -6.71 0.98
N ALA A 70 -6.48 -7.68 1.45
CA ALA A 70 -6.53 -9.07 1.01
C ALA A 70 -7.89 -9.73 1.29
N ARG A 71 -8.61 -9.28 2.32
CA ARG A 71 -9.97 -9.77 2.60
C ARG A 71 -11.00 -9.11 1.70
N TRP A 72 -10.82 -7.83 1.40
CA TRP A 72 -11.73 -7.05 0.55
C TRP A 72 -11.55 -7.33 -0.94
N ASP A 73 -10.32 -7.30 -1.42
CA ASP A 73 -9.90 -7.42 -2.80
C ASP A 73 -8.54 -8.15 -2.92
N PRO A 74 -8.55 -9.49 -3.04
CA PRO A 74 -7.33 -10.29 -3.15
C PRO A 74 -6.49 -9.99 -4.39
N ALA A 75 -7.11 -9.52 -5.48
CA ALA A 75 -6.39 -9.20 -6.72
C ALA A 75 -5.55 -7.93 -6.52
N LEU A 76 -6.17 -6.86 -6.03
CA LEU A 76 -5.47 -5.63 -5.70
C LEU A 76 -4.38 -5.84 -4.63
N SER A 77 -4.63 -6.69 -3.64
CA SER A 77 -3.60 -7.05 -2.65
C SER A 77 -2.35 -7.66 -3.28
N ARG A 78 -2.52 -8.56 -4.27
CA ARG A 78 -1.39 -9.16 -5.01
C ARG A 78 -0.66 -8.12 -5.84
N GLU A 79 -1.38 -7.21 -6.49
CA GLU A 79 -0.75 -6.12 -7.26
C GLU A 79 0.09 -5.21 -6.36
N VAL A 80 -0.41 -4.84 -5.18
CA VAL A 80 0.37 -4.06 -4.21
C VAL A 80 1.63 -4.83 -3.80
N ILE A 81 1.50 -6.09 -3.40
CA ILE A 81 2.65 -6.90 -2.95
C ILE A 81 3.66 -7.05 -4.09
N ALA A 82 3.22 -7.28 -5.33
CA ALA A 82 4.09 -7.36 -6.50
C ALA A 82 4.89 -6.07 -6.67
N HIS A 83 4.26 -4.89 -6.66
CA HIS A 83 4.98 -3.62 -6.73
C HIS A 83 5.98 -3.41 -5.59
N TRP A 84 5.70 -3.90 -4.38
CA TRP A 84 6.67 -3.84 -3.27
C TRP A 84 7.87 -4.77 -3.50
N LEU A 85 7.66 -5.95 -4.08
CA LEU A 85 8.71 -6.91 -4.39
C LEU A 85 9.55 -6.48 -5.60
N ASP A 86 8.96 -5.78 -6.57
CA ASP A 86 9.68 -5.23 -7.73
C ASP A 86 10.72 -4.16 -7.34
N LEU A 87 10.60 -3.58 -6.13
CA LEU A 87 11.56 -2.63 -5.57
C LEU A 87 12.78 -3.32 -4.91
N MET A 88 12.79 -4.65 -4.85
CA MET A 88 13.87 -5.42 -4.26
C MET A 88 15.09 -5.39 -5.18
N ASN A 89 16.25 -5.03 -4.63
CA ASN A 89 17.51 -5.11 -5.37
C ASN A 89 18.08 -6.54 -5.43
N ALA A 90 19.20 -6.73 -6.13
CA ALA A 90 19.83 -8.04 -6.30
C ALA A 90 20.27 -8.71 -4.98
N GLU A 91 20.48 -7.93 -3.92
CA GLU A 91 20.85 -8.42 -2.58
C GLU A 91 19.63 -8.71 -1.69
N GLY A 92 18.41 -8.55 -2.19
CA GLY A 92 17.19 -8.78 -1.43
C GLY A 92 16.74 -7.58 -0.58
N TRP A 93 17.36 -6.42 -0.74
CA TRP A 93 17.02 -5.20 0.00
C TRP A 93 15.88 -4.44 -0.69
N ILE A 94 14.87 -4.08 0.10
CA ILE A 94 13.78 -3.17 -0.30
C ILE A 94 13.95 -1.87 0.52
N PRO A 95 13.94 -0.68 -0.11
CA PRO A 95 14.02 0.57 0.63
C PRO A 95 12.83 0.72 1.60
N ARG A 96 13.14 1.05 2.85
CA ARG A 96 12.14 1.20 3.93
C ARG A 96 11.12 2.30 3.68
N GLU A 97 11.51 3.31 2.91
CA GLU A 97 10.72 4.49 2.59
C GLU A 97 10.85 4.74 1.08
N GLN A 98 9.71 4.97 0.42
CA GLN A 98 9.61 5.06 -1.03
C GLN A 98 9.22 6.47 -1.41
N ILE A 99 10.19 7.23 -1.93
CA ILE A 99 10.02 8.62 -2.35
C ILE A 99 10.25 8.68 -3.85
N LEU A 100 9.21 8.32 -4.60
CA LEU A 100 9.26 8.15 -6.05
C LEU A 100 8.87 9.45 -6.77
N GLY A 101 9.80 10.02 -7.52
CA GLY A 101 9.56 11.22 -8.33
C GLY A 101 9.64 12.54 -7.56
N GLU A 102 9.48 13.65 -8.26
CA GLU A 102 9.63 15.01 -7.70
C GLU A 102 8.50 15.40 -6.76
N GLU A 103 7.26 14.98 -7.08
CA GLU A 103 6.10 15.26 -6.24
C GLU A 103 6.27 14.66 -4.83
N ALA A 104 6.72 13.41 -4.75
CA ALA A 104 6.97 12.74 -3.47
C ALA A 104 8.12 13.40 -2.70
N ARG A 105 9.13 13.96 -3.39
CA ARG A 105 10.28 14.66 -2.76
C ARG A 105 9.96 16.07 -2.29
N ALA A 106 8.91 16.68 -2.81
CA ALA A 106 8.52 18.05 -2.48
C ALA A 106 7.70 18.16 -1.18
N LYS A 107 7.41 17.02 -0.53
CA LYS A 107 6.67 16.92 0.72
C LYS A 107 7.57 16.43 1.84
#